data_AF-A0A3D8P8V2-F1
#
_entry.id   AF-A0A3D8P8V2-F1
#
_cell.length_a   1.000
_cell.length_b   1.000
_cell.length_c   1.000
_cell.angle_alpha   90.00
_cell.angle_beta   90.00
_cell.angle_gamma   90.00
#
_symmetry.space_group_name_H-M   'P 1'
#
loop_
_entity.id
_entity.type
_entity.pdbx_description
1 polymer ?
#
loop_
_entity_poly.entity_id
_entity_poly.type
_entity_poly.pdbx_seq_one_letter_code
_entity_poly.pdbx_strand_id
1 'polypeptide(L)'
;RAWGTPAPQVPQGARLADAVAEHYDDILSLYGRELGLRVARKHLGWYAEANGAPNRAELLRAPTPEAALAAIRAGFADAGKAVFPEQDPWAAGVPS
;
A
#
# COMPACT_ATOMS: atom_id res chain seq x y z
N ARG A 1 12.08 -22.45 -13.74
CA ARG A 1 12.82 -22.63 -12.47
C ARG A 1 13.19 -21.25 -11.95
N ALA A 2 12.52 -20.76 -10.90
CA ALA A 2 13.03 -19.64 -10.10
C ALA A 2 13.87 -20.24 -8.97
N TRP A 3 15.08 -19.73 -8.80
CA TRP A 3 16.12 -20.31 -7.96
C TRP A 3 15.91 -19.93 -6.49
N GLY A 4 15.68 -20.92 -5.62
CA GLY A 4 15.97 -21.04 -4.17
C GLY A 4 16.19 -19.83 -3.23
N THR A 5 15.87 -18.60 -3.60
CA THR A 5 16.01 -17.43 -2.73
C THR A 5 14.89 -17.41 -1.69
N PRO A 6 15.20 -17.13 -0.42
CA PRO A 6 14.19 -16.91 0.61
C PRO A 6 13.16 -15.88 0.12
N ALA A 7 11.89 -16.11 0.44
CA ALA A 7 10.84 -15.15 0.13
C ALA A 7 11.22 -13.77 0.72
N PRO A 8 11.06 -12.68 -0.04
CA PRO A 8 11.38 -11.36 0.46
C PRO A 8 10.54 -11.06 1.70
N GLN A 9 11.17 -10.48 2.72
CA GLN A 9 10.46 -10.07 3.92
C GLN A 9 9.59 -8.86 3.60
N VAL A 10 8.27 -9.06 3.58
CA VAL A 10 7.31 -7.98 3.37
C VAL A 10 7.28 -7.08 4.62
N PRO A 11 7.49 -5.76 4.49
CA PRO A 11 7.46 -4.85 5.62
C PRO A 11 6.06 -4.78 6.23
N GLN A 12 6.00 -4.56 7.55
CA GLN A 12 4.77 -4.45 8.33
C GLN A 12 4.86 -3.28 9.31
N GLY A 13 3.71 -2.78 9.73
CA GLY A 13 3.58 -1.69 10.69
C GLY A 13 4.40 -0.46 10.30
N ALA A 14 5.16 0.09 11.25
CA ALA A 14 6.02 1.25 10.99
C ALA A 14 6.94 1.10 9.77
N ARG A 15 7.50 -0.10 9.51
CA ARG A 15 8.35 -0.32 8.33
C ARG A 15 7.56 -0.27 7.02
N LEU A 16 6.30 -0.68 7.05
CA LEU A 16 5.40 -0.53 5.89
C LEU A 16 5.09 0.95 5.69
N ALA A 17 4.78 1.68 6.76
CA ALA A 17 4.52 3.11 6.69
C ALA A 17 5.69 3.90 6.10
N ASP A 18 6.93 3.59 6.51
CA ASP A 18 8.12 4.22 5.97
C ASP A 18 8.33 3.88 4.49
N ALA A 19 8.15 2.62 4.10
CA ALA A 19 8.28 2.21 2.69
C ALA A 19 7.21 2.88 1.79
N VAL A 20 5.98 3.03 2.27
CA VAL A 20 4.91 3.73 1.53
C VAL A 20 5.20 5.23 1.44
N ALA A 21 5.75 5.84 2.50
CA ALA A 21 6.14 7.25 2.51
C ALA A 21 7.30 7.54 1.54
N GLU A 22 8.33 6.69 1.53
CA GLU A 22 9.45 6.79 0.58
C GLU A 22 8.94 6.68 -0.86
N HIS A 23 8.11 5.68 -1.16
CA HIS A 23 7.55 5.54 -2.50
C HIS A 23 6.65 6.71 -2.90
N TYR A 24 5.93 7.31 -1.95
CA TYR A 24 5.16 8.52 -2.18
C TYR A 24 6.06 9.69 -2.61
N ASP A 25 7.17 9.92 -1.91
CA ASP A 25 8.14 10.96 -2.23
C ASP A 25 8.82 10.71 -3.60
N ASP A 26 9.12 9.45 -3.93
CA ASP A 26 9.64 9.06 -5.24
C ASP A 26 8.68 9.41 -6.38
N ILE A 27 7.38 9.13 -6.21
CA ILE A 27 6.35 9.47 -7.21
C ILE A 27 6.30 10.98 -7.43
N LEU A 28 6.33 11.77 -6.35
CA LEU A 28 6.31 13.23 -6.48
C LEU A 28 7.58 13.75 -7.14
N SER A 29 8.74 13.18 -6.82
CA SER A 29 10.03 13.57 -7.40
C SER A 29 10.08 13.25 -8.89
N LEU A 30 9.52 12.11 -9.31
CA LEU A 30 9.53 11.67 -10.71
C LEU A 30 8.54 12.45 -11.59
N TYR A 31 7.31 12.66 -11.12
CA TYR A 31 6.22 13.23 -11.93
C TYR A 31 5.97 14.72 -11.68
N GLY A 32 6.65 15.31 -10.70
CA GLY A 32 6.33 16.64 -10.19
C GLY A 32 5.01 16.67 -9.42
N ARG A 33 4.73 17.80 -8.78
CA ARG A 33 3.66 17.91 -7.77
C ARG A 33 2.25 17.63 -8.33
N GLU A 34 1.86 18.27 -9.43
CA GLU A 34 0.49 18.21 -9.95
C GLU A 34 0.09 16.82 -10.48
N LEU A 35 0.97 16.19 -11.28
CA LEU A 35 0.73 14.84 -11.80
C LEU A 35 1.02 13.78 -10.73
N GLY A 36 2.10 13.95 -9.98
CA GLY A 36 2.51 13.04 -8.90
C GLY A 36 1.42 12.85 -7.86
N LEU A 37 0.69 13.89 -7.45
CA LEU A 37 -0.42 13.74 -6.49
C LEU A 37 -1.56 12.87 -7.02
N ARG A 38 -1.87 12.91 -8.33
CA ARG A 38 -2.89 12.05 -8.92
C ARG A 38 -2.44 10.59 -8.99
N VAL A 39 -1.18 10.36 -9.37
CA VAL A 39 -0.58 9.03 -9.42
C VAL A 39 -0.48 8.46 -8.01
N ALA A 40 0.08 9.20 -7.06
CA ALA A 40 0.24 8.79 -5.67
C ALA A 40 -1.09 8.38 -5.02
N ARG A 41 -2.18 9.14 -5.22
CA ARG A 41 -3.51 8.76 -4.69
C ARG A 41 -3.97 7.38 -5.16
N LYS A 42 -3.69 7.01 -6.40
CA LYS A 42 -4.00 5.67 -6.92
C LYS A 42 -3.22 4.58 -6.16
N HIS A 43 -1.92 4.78 -5.99
CA HIS A 43 -1.06 3.86 -5.23
C HIS A 43 -1.49 3.74 -3.77
N LEU A 44 -1.79 4.86 -3.11
CA LEU A 44 -2.29 4.86 -1.73
C LEU A 44 -3.62 4.11 -1.60
N GLY A 45 -4.52 4.22 -2.60
CA GLY A 45 -5.74 3.44 -2.66
C GLY A 45 -5.49 1.93 -2.69
N TRP A 46 -4.51 1.49 -3.49
CA TRP A 46 -4.11 0.09 -3.58
C TRP A 46 -3.42 -0.42 -2.30
N TYR A 47 -2.49 0.35 -1.73
CA TYR A 47 -1.83 -0.03 -0.49
C TYR A 47 -2.82 -0.14 0.67
N ALA A 48 -3.76 0.81 0.78
CA ALA A 48 -4.77 0.79 1.81
C ALA A 48 -5.68 -0.44 1.73
N GLU A 49 -6.05 -0.84 0.51
CA GLU A 49 -6.85 -2.04 0.26
C GLU A 49 -6.06 -3.32 0.60
N ALA A 50 -4.84 -3.45 0.11
CA ALA A 50 -4.01 -4.63 0.32
C ALA A 50 -3.59 -4.86 1.78
N ASN A 51 -3.45 -3.79 2.56
CA ASN A 51 -2.93 -3.85 3.94
C ASN A 51 -3.98 -3.51 5.02
N GLY A 52 -5.23 -3.23 4.63
CA GLY A 52 -6.31 -2.91 5.55
C GLY A 52 -6.13 -1.59 6.30
N ALA A 53 -5.59 -0.56 5.65
CA ALA A 53 -5.38 0.74 6.29
C ALA A 53 -6.75 1.38 6.66
N PRO A 54 -6.97 1.75 7.94
CA PRO A 54 -8.29 2.18 8.42
C PRO A 54 -8.70 3.57 7.90
N ASN A 55 -7.74 4.38 7.46
CA ASN A 55 -7.95 5.76 7.05
C ASN A 55 -7.87 5.95 5.52
N ARG A 56 -8.26 4.95 4.73
CA ARG A 56 -8.24 5.02 3.25
C ARG A 56 -8.87 6.30 2.69
N ALA A 57 -9.97 6.76 3.29
CA ALA A 57 -10.64 7.98 2.86
C ALA A 57 -9.79 9.26 3.06
N GLU A 58 -8.98 9.31 4.12
CA GLU A 58 -8.05 10.39 4.42
C GLU A 58 -6.87 10.38 3.43
N LEU A 59 -6.27 9.20 3.21
CA LEU A 59 -5.19 8.98 2.25
C LEU A 59 -5.55 9.48 0.83
N LEU A 60 -6.79 9.25 0.40
CA LEU A 60 -7.25 9.64 -0.94
C LEU A 60 -7.64 11.11 -1.06
N ARG A 61 -7.84 11.83 0.05
CA ARG A 61 -8.35 13.21 0.07
C ARG A 61 -7.38 14.23 0.67
N ALA A 62 -6.18 13.79 1.08
CA ALA A 62 -5.16 14.67 1.62
C ALA A 62 -4.91 15.89 0.71
N PRO A 63 -5.08 17.13 1.23
CA PRO A 63 -5.03 18.34 0.42
C PRO A 63 -3.60 18.80 0.09
N THR A 64 -2.60 18.30 0.82
CA THR A 64 -1.19 18.65 0.63
C THR A 64 -0.30 17.41 0.75
N PRO A 65 0.94 17.45 0.24
CA PRO A 65 1.89 16.36 0.43
C PRO A 65 2.17 16.03 1.89
N GLU A 66 2.27 17.04 2.74
CA GLU A 66 2.54 16.88 4.17
C GLU A 66 1.36 16.19 4.87
N ALA A 67 0.13 16.55 4.51
CA ALA A 67 -1.06 15.88 5.00
C ALA A 67 -1.14 14.41 4.51
N ALA A 68 -0.70 14.14 3.27
CA ALA A 68 -0.64 12.77 2.76
C ALA A 68 0.40 11.94 3.52
N LEU A 69 1.59 12.47 3.77
CA LEU A 69 2.64 11.82 4.56
C LEU A 69 2.18 11.55 6.00
N ALA A 70 1.49 12.49 6.64
CA ALA A 70 0.91 12.27 7.97
C ALA A 70 -0.13 11.14 7.95
N ALA A 71 -1.02 11.14 6.96
CA ALA A 71 -2.04 10.10 6.80
C ALA A 71 -1.42 8.72 6.48
N ILE A 72 -0.33 8.66 5.71
CA ILE A 72 0.45 7.43 5.46
C ILE A 72 1.01 6.89 6.76
N ARG A 73 1.70 7.74 7.54
CA ARG A 73 2.27 7.32 8.82
C ARG A 73 1.20 6.79 9.78
N ALA A 74 0.07 7.49 9.90
CA ALA A 74 -1.04 7.06 10.74
C ALA A 74 -1.72 5.78 10.24
N GLY A 75 -1.95 5.66 8.93
CA GLY A 75 -2.71 4.58 8.32
C GLY A 75 -1.98 3.25 8.28
N PHE A 76 -0.66 3.28 8.17
CA PHE A 76 0.16 2.09 7.99
C PHE A 76 0.99 1.70 9.23
N ALA A 77 1.05 2.52 10.30
CA ALA A 77 1.80 2.23 11.52
C ALA A 77 1.47 0.88 12.17
N ASP A 78 0.20 0.47 12.11
CA ASP A 78 -0.30 -0.82 12.62
C ASP A 78 -0.85 -1.74 11.52
N ALA A 79 -0.74 -1.32 10.25
CA ALA A 79 -1.16 -2.13 9.10
C ALA A 79 -0.13 -3.22 8.82
N GLY A 80 -0.57 -4.46 8.58
CA GLY A 80 0.33 -5.60 8.46
C GLY A 80 -0.35 -6.96 8.38
N LYS A 81 -1.68 -7.00 8.51
CA LYS A 81 -2.45 -8.18 8.15
C LYS A 81 -2.98 -7.99 6.74
N ALA A 82 -2.28 -8.56 5.77
CA ALA A 82 -2.88 -8.80 4.46
C ALA A 82 -4.13 -9.67 4.68
N VAL A 83 -5.30 -9.05 4.65
CA VAL A 83 -6.54 -9.79 4.43
C VAL A 83 -6.73 -9.75 2.93
N PHE A 84 -6.09 -10.69 2.23
CA PHE A 84 -6.68 -11.13 0.98
C PHE A 84 -7.99 -11.81 1.41
N PRO A 85 -9.18 -11.32 1.02
CA PRO A 85 -10.36 -12.13 1.19
C PRO A 85 -10.09 -13.43 0.42
N GLU A 86 -10.22 -14.57 1.09
CA GLU A 86 -10.21 -15.87 0.45
C GLU A 86 -11.45 -15.97 -0.44
N GLN A 87 -11.33 -15.39 -1.62
CA GLN A 87 -12.24 -15.58 -2.73
C GLN A 87 -11.39 -16.18 -3.84
N ASP A 88 -11.01 -17.45 -3.65
CA ASP A 88 -10.63 -18.30 -4.76
C ASP A 88 -11.93 -18.91 -5.32
N PRO A 89 -12.48 -18.38 -6.44
CA PRO A 89 -13.67 -18.94 -7.06
C PRO A 89 -13.43 -20.34 -7.66
N TRP A 90 -12.20 -20.87 -7.63
CA TRP A 90 -11.82 -22.17 -8.20
C TRP A 90 -11.51 -23.26 -7.17
N ALA A 91 -11.61 -22.98 -5.87
CA ALA A 91 -11.34 -23.97 -4.81
C ALA A 91 -12.42 -25.07 -4.72
N ALA A 92 -13.59 -24.89 -5.34
CA ALA A 92 -14.67 -25.86 -5.36
C ALA A 92 -14.69 -26.64 -6.68
N GLY A 93 -13.84 -27.68 -6.83
CA GLY A 93 -14.12 -28.66 -7.89
C GLY A 93 -12.98 -29.50 -8.48
N VAL A 94 -11.91 -29.83 -7.75
CA VAL A 94 -11.00 -30.88 -8.22
C VAL A 94 -11.32 -32.18 -7.46
N PRO A 95 -12.10 -33.12 -8.03
CA PRO A 95 -12.18 -34.46 -7.49
C PRO A 95 -10.84 -35.20 -7.71
N SER A 96 -10.47 -36.01 -6.72
CA SER A 96 -9.25 -36.83 -6.66
C SER A 96 -9.05 -37.74 -7.85
#